data_AF-A0A2P7VE70-F1
#
_entry.id   AF-A0A2P7VE70-F1
#
_cell.length_a   1.000
_cell.length_b   1.000
_cell.length_c   1.000
_cell.angle_alpha   90.00
_cell.angle_beta   90.00
_cell.angle_gamma   90.00
#
_symmetry.space_group_name_H-M   'P 1'
#
loop_
_entity.id
_entity.type
_entity.pdbx_description
1 polymer ?
#
loop_
_entity_poly.entity_id
_entity_poly.type
_entity_poly.pdbx_seq_one_letter_code
_entity_poly.pdbx_strand_id
1 'polypeptide(L)'
;MNQAFSIERVPFEQKHALKQLLELYTYDFTEFEPFEVDDDGLFGYDYFDKYWIEPERHPFFIKVNGKLAGFVLVRMLTSSDPDLQSIHSIAEFFIMKRYRRLGIGKAVSHQIFQMFPGAWEVFQLENNVPAIGFWRASIQDYTATNYEERIEDGKVIQTFISRP
;
A
#
# COMPACT_ATOMS: atom_id res chain seq x y z
N MET A 1 -21.06 -5.82 -14.15
CA MET A 1 -20.96 -6.91 -13.14
C MET A 1 -20.07 -6.38 -12.02
N ASN A 2 -20.61 -6.18 -10.81
CA ASN A 2 -19.78 -5.88 -9.65
C ASN A 2 -18.91 -7.12 -9.36
N GLN A 3 -17.60 -7.01 -9.55
CA GLN A 3 -16.69 -8.07 -9.14
C GLN A 3 -16.60 -8.05 -7.62
N ALA A 4 -16.83 -9.19 -6.98
CA ALA A 4 -16.61 -9.32 -5.55
C ALA A 4 -15.11 -9.32 -5.28
N PHE A 5 -14.64 -8.44 -4.40
CA PHE A 5 -13.26 -8.45 -3.92
C PHE A 5 -13.22 -8.73 -2.42
N SER A 6 -12.10 -9.27 -1.95
CA SER A 6 -11.81 -9.47 -0.52
C SER A 6 -10.40 -8.99 -0.18
N ILE A 7 -10.24 -8.60 1.09
CA ILE A 7 -8.94 -8.30 1.69
C ILE A 7 -8.72 -9.33 2.78
N GLU A 8 -7.62 -10.07 2.68
CA GLU A 8 -7.32 -11.19 3.58
C GLU A 8 -5.91 -11.04 4.12
N ARG A 9 -5.72 -11.15 5.44
CA ARG A 9 -4.38 -11.13 6.03
C ARG A 9 -3.56 -12.27 5.46
N VAL A 10 -2.31 -12.01 5.09
CA VAL A 10 -1.42 -13.04 4.52
C VAL A 10 -0.91 -13.93 5.65
N PRO A 11 -1.31 -15.22 5.71
CA PRO A 11 -0.77 -16.14 6.69
C PRO A 11 0.68 -16.49 6.33
N PHE A 12 1.48 -16.88 7.32
CA PHE A 12 2.90 -17.18 7.15
C PHE A 12 3.14 -18.25 6.07
N GLU A 13 2.25 -19.25 6.01
CA GLU A 13 2.27 -20.36 5.06
C GLU A 13 2.13 -19.90 3.60
N GLN A 14 1.55 -18.72 3.38
CA GLN A 14 1.37 -18.14 2.04
C GLN A 14 2.38 -17.02 1.74
N LYS A 15 3.42 -16.82 2.57
CA LYS A 15 4.41 -15.77 2.34
C LYS A 15 5.08 -15.87 0.97
N HIS A 16 5.35 -17.07 0.47
CA HIS A 16 5.92 -17.25 -0.86
C HIS A 16 5.07 -16.59 -1.97
N ALA A 17 3.73 -16.69 -1.90
CA ALA A 17 2.87 -16.06 -2.88
C ALA A 17 2.94 -14.52 -2.82
N LEU A 18 3.07 -13.95 -1.62
CA LEU A 18 3.30 -12.51 -1.46
C LEU A 18 4.67 -12.10 -2.01
N LYS A 19 5.72 -12.91 -1.78
CA LYS A 19 7.05 -12.67 -2.35
C LYS A 19 6.99 -12.59 -3.88
N GLN A 20 6.33 -13.53 -4.54
CA GLN A 20 6.18 -13.50 -6.00
C GLN A 20 5.38 -12.28 -6.51
N LEU A 21 4.39 -11.81 -5.73
CA LEU A 21 3.67 -10.59 -6.08
C LEU A 21 4.53 -9.33 -5.87
N LEU A 22 5.42 -9.32 -4.87
CA LEU A 22 6.39 -8.25 -4.66
C LEU A 22 7.37 -8.14 -5.83
N GLU A 23 7.85 -9.26 -6.38
CA GLU A 23 8.70 -9.21 -7.58
C GLU A 23 7.99 -8.53 -8.76
N LEU A 24 6.69 -8.80 -8.96
CA LEU A 24 5.88 -8.14 -10.00
C LEU A 24 5.64 -6.65 -9.69
N TYR A 25 5.50 -6.31 -8.41
CA TYR A 25 5.38 -4.93 -7.97
C TYR A 25 6.67 -4.16 -8.25
N THR A 26 7.81 -4.69 -7.82
CA THR A 26 9.11 -4.06 -8.02
C THR A 26 9.43 -3.93 -9.50
N TYR A 27 9.15 -4.95 -10.31
CA TYR A 27 9.25 -4.86 -11.77
C TYR A 27 8.41 -3.70 -12.34
N ASP A 28 7.16 -3.54 -11.92
CA ASP A 28 6.32 -2.42 -12.36
C ASP A 28 6.84 -1.07 -11.84
N PHE A 29 7.51 -1.08 -10.70
CA PHE A 29 8.09 0.12 -10.08
C PHE A 29 9.44 0.52 -10.70
N THR A 30 10.08 -0.34 -11.50
CA THR A 30 11.29 0.02 -12.27
C THR A 30 11.08 1.17 -13.25
N GLU A 31 9.82 1.50 -13.57
CA GLU A 31 9.47 2.71 -14.33
C GLU A 31 9.85 4.01 -13.59
N PHE A 32 10.07 3.95 -12.27
CA PHE A 32 10.29 5.12 -11.39
C PHE A 32 11.61 5.09 -10.62
N GLU A 33 12.13 3.90 -10.32
CA GLU A 33 13.40 3.69 -9.60
C GLU A 33 14.26 2.64 -10.32
N PRO A 34 15.59 2.76 -10.32
CA PRO A 34 16.49 1.87 -11.04
C PRO A 34 16.74 0.57 -10.28
N PHE A 35 15.68 -0.16 -9.89
CA PHE A 35 15.84 -1.45 -9.25
C PHE A 35 16.40 -2.48 -10.24
N GLU A 36 17.36 -3.27 -9.76
CA GLU A 36 17.98 -4.36 -10.50
C GLU A 36 17.71 -5.68 -9.78
N VAL A 37 17.68 -6.76 -10.54
CA VAL A 37 17.62 -8.11 -9.99
C VAL A 37 19.01 -8.62 -9.65
N ASP A 38 19.10 -9.52 -8.68
CA ASP A 38 20.31 -10.28 -8.38
C ASP A 38 20.61 -11.38 -9.43
N ASP A 39 21.67 -12.15 -9.20
CA ASP A 39 22.08 -13.26 -10.07
C ASP A 39 21.02 -14.39 -10.19
N ASP A 40 20.07 -14.45 -9.25
CA ASP A 40 18.95 -15.39 -9.26
C ASP A 40 17.69 -14.80 -9.94
N GLY A 41 17.76 -13.55 -10.41
CA GLY A 41 16.65 -12.86 -11.07
C GLY A 41 15.60 -12.33 -10.11
N LEU A 42 15.96 -12.08 -8.85
CA LEU A 42 15.06 -11.57 -7.81
C LEU A 42 15.42 -10.13 -7.44
N PHE A 43 14.41 -9.28 -7.27
CA PHE A 43 14.60 -7.93 -6.70
C PHE A 43 14.77 -7.98 -5.18
N GLY A 44 14.07 -8.90 -4.51
CA GLY A 44 14.07 -8.99 -3.05
C GLY A 44 13.31 -7.84 -2.37
N TYR A 45 13.25 -7.91 -1.04
CA TYR A 45 12.61 -6.87 -0.22
C TYR A 45 13.09 -6.98 1.23
N ASP A 46 13.89 -6.02 1.70
CA ASP A 46 14.63 -6.08 2.97
C ASP A 46 13.76 -6.32 4.20
N TYR A 47 12.53 -5.80 4.19
CA TYR A 47 11.63 -5.87 5.34
C TYR A 47 10.63 -7.03 5.26
N PHE A 48 10.83 -7.98 4.34
CA PHE A 48 9.81 -8.97 4.00
C PHE A 48 9.39 -9.84 5.21
N ASP A 49 10.35 -10.49 5.87
CA ASP A 49 10.01 -11.38 6.98
C ASP A 49 9.47 -10.63 8.21
N LYS A 50 9.73 -9.32 8.33
CA LYS A 50 9.22 -8.50 9.44
C LYS A 50 7.69 -8.46 9.51
N TYR A 51 6.99 -8.71 8.41
CA TYR A 51 5.51 -8.74 8.38
C TYR A 51 4.87 -9.88 9.19
N TRP A 52 5.67 -10.86 9.63
CA TRP A 52 5.23 -11.94 10.53
C TRP A 52 5.96 -11.94 11.88
N ILE A 53 6.81 -10.95 12.14
CA ILE A 53 7.61 -10.81 13.36
C ILE A 53 7.18 -9.56 14.14
N GLU A 54 7.04 -8.42 13.45
CA GLU A 54 6.72 -7.13 14.05
C GLU A 54 5.18 -6.96 14.08
N PRO A 55 4.57 -6.75 15.26
CA PRO A 55 3.11 -6.61 15.39
C PRO A 55 2.57 -5.36 14.68
N GLU A 56 3.41 -4.36 14.42
CA GLU A 56 3.09 -3.11 13.71
C GLU A 56 2.99 -3.28 12.19
N ARG A 57 3.27 -4.48 11.66
CA ARG A 57 3.25 -4.76 10.23
C ARG A 57 2.13 -5.72 9.87
N HIS A 58 1.42 -5.39 8.80
CA HIS A 58 0.20 -6.09 8.41
C HIS A 58 0.21 -6.35 6.90
N PRO A 59 0.49 -7.59 6.46
CA PRO A 59 0.41 -7.96 5.07
C PRO A 59 -1.01 -8.40 4.71
N PHE A 60 -1.55 -7.90 3.60
CA PHE A 60 -2.86 -8.30 3.09
C PHE A 60 -2.79 -8.71 1.62
N PHE A 61 -3.43 -9.82 1.27
CA PHE A 61 -3.80 -10.11 -0.10
C PHE A 61 -5.06 -9.36 -0.48
N ILE A 62 -5.09 -8.94 -1.75
CA ILE A 62 -6.28 -8.47 -2.42
C ILE A 62 -6.70 -9.59 -3.36
N LYS A 63 -7.94 -10.07 -3.24
CA LYS A 63 -8.50 -11.07 -4.14
C LYS A 63 -9.71 -10.54 -4.87
N VAL A 64 -9.90 -10.99 -6.11
CA VAL A 64 -11.06 -10.66 -6.96
C VAL A 64 -11.64 -11.97 -7.47
N ASN A 65 -12.91 -12.22 -7.15
CA ASN A 65 -13.58 -13.50 -7.41
C ASN A 65 -12.73 -14.71 -6.93
N GLY A 66 -12.14 -14.59 -5.73
CA GLY A 66 -11.31 -15.62 -5.09
C GLY A 66 -9.89 -15.76 -5.63
N LYS A 67 -9.49 -15.00 -6.66
CA LYS A 67 -8.14 -15.06 -7.26
C LYS A 67 -7.27 -13.92 -6.77
N LEU A 68 -5.96 -14.16 -6.58
CA LEU A 68 -5.00 -13.11 -6.26
C LEU A 68 -5.06 -11.99 -7.31
N ALA A 69 -5.19 -10.75 -6.82
CA ALA A 69 -5.30 -9.54 -7.62
C ALA A 69 -4.21 -8.51 -7.27
N GLY A 70 -3.61 -8.63 -6.10
CA GLY A 70 -2.62 -7.70 -5.58
C GLY A 70 -2.38 -7.90 -4.09
N PHE A 71 -1.77 -6.90 -3.46
CA PHE A 71 -1.53 -6.88 -2.02
C PHE A 71 -1.47 -5.45 -1.49
N VAL A 72 -1.61 -5.32 -0.17
CA VAL A 72 -1.31 -4.09 0.58
C VAL A 72 -0.42 -4.46 1.76
N LEU A 73 0.66 -3.70 1.94
CA LEU A 73 1.52 -3.78 3.10
C LEU A 73 1.31 -2.54 3.97
N VAL A 74 0.67 -2.71 5.12
CA VAL A 74 0.48 -1.63 6.10
C VAL A 74 1.57 -1.75 7.17
N ARG A 75 2.07 -0.61 7.63
CA ARG A 75 2.96 -0.52 8.79
C ARG A 75 2.53 0.63 9.70
N MET A 76 2.79 0.52 10.99
CA MET A 76 2.72 1.65 11.91
C MET A 76 4.14 2.18 12.16
N LEU A 77 4.30 3.50 12.11
CA LEU A 77 5.56 4.20 12.39
C LEU A 77 5.42 4.99 13.68
N THR A 78 6.50 5.06 14.46
CA THR A 78 6.61 6.03 15.56
C THR A 78 6.69 7.43 14.96
N SER A 79 5.83 8.33 15.42
CA SER A 79 5.86 9.72 14.98
C SER A 79 6.80 10.54 15.86
N SER A 80 7.47 11.53 15.25
CA SER A 80 8.32 12.49 15.96
C SER A 80 7.52 13.65 16.58
N ASP A 81 6.24 13.77 16.22
CA ASP A 81 5.32 14.72 16.82
C ASP A 81 4.96 14.28 18.25
N PRO A 82 5.23 15.11 19.28
CA PRO A 82 4.89 14.80 20.66
C PRO A 82 3.40 14.54 20.90
N ASP A 83 2.52 15.12 20.08
CA ASP A 83 1.07 15.00 20.19
C ASP A 83 0.52 13.79 19.41
N LEU A 84 1.35 13.15 18.59
CA LEU A 84 1.02 11.95 17.83
C LEU A 84 2.07 10.85 18.04
N GLN A 85 1.75 9.85 18.87
CA GLN A 85 2.70 8.77 19.18
C GLN A 85 2.97 7.84 17.99
N SER A 86 1.97 7.59 17.16
CA SER A 86 2.09 6.68 16.02
C SER A 86 1.23 7.09 14.84
N ILE A 87 1.68 6.70 13.65
CA ILE A 87 1.00 6.97 12.38
C ILE A 87 0.99 5.70 11.52
N HIS A 88 -0.15 5.39 10.92
CA HIS A 88 -0.26 4.28 9.96
C HIS A 88 0.28 4.72 8.61
N SER A 89 0.89 3.81 7.88
CA SER A 89 1.41 4.07 6.56
C SER A 89 1.25 2.85 5.65
N ILE A 90 1.02 3.13 4.37
CA ILE A 90 1.10 2.12 3.32
C ILE A 90 2.54 2.05 2.88
N ALA A 91 3.22 0.96 3.25
CA ALA A 91 4.56 0.69 2.76
C ALA A 91 4.50 0.38 1.26
N GLU A 92 3.63 -0.54 0.86
CA GLU A 92 3.47 -0.95 -0.54
C GLU A 92 2.00 -1.20 -0.86
N PHE A 93 1.58 -0.81 -2.07
CA PHE A 93 0.21 -1.03 -2.56
C PHE A 93 0.24 -1.42 -4.03
N PHE A 94 -0.19 -2.65 -4.32
CA PHE A 94 -0.11 -3.19 -5.66
C PHE A 94 -1.42 -3.81 -6.11
N ILE A 95 -1.86 -3.42 -7.30
CA ILE A 95 -2.93 -4.07 -8.06
C ILE A 95 -2.32 -4.52 -9.38
N MET A 96 -2.41 -5.80 -9.72
CA MET A 96 -1.92 -6.30 -11.00
C MET A 96 -2.68 -5.64 -12.16
N LYS A 97 -1.98 -5.41 -13.29
CA LYS A 97 -2.49 -4.66 -14.46
C LYS A 97 -3.89 -5.12 -14.91
N ARG A 98 -4.17 -6.43 -14.90
CA ARG A 98 -5.47 -7.03 -15.23
C ARG A 98 -6.66 -6.49 -14.42
N TYR A 99 -6.43 -6.09 -13.17
CA TYR A 99 -7.48 -5.65 -12.23
C TYR A 99 -7.53 -4.12 -12.04
N ARG A 100 -6.67 -3.37 -12.75
CA ARG A 100 -6.63 -1.90 -12.66
C ARG A 100 -7.83 -1.26 -13.37
N ARG A 101 -8.15 -0.02 -13.00
CA ARG A 101 -9.24 0.81 -13.58
C ARG A 101 -10.65 0.22 -13.42
N LEU A 102 -10.83 -0.75 -12.52
CA LEU A 102 -12.12 -1.34 -12.15
C LEU A 102 -12.67 -0.81 -10.82
N GLY A 103 -12.09 0.25 -10.26
CA GLY A 103 -12.45 0.81 -8.95
C GLY A 103 -11.94 0.04 -7.72
N ILE A 104 -11.37 -1.16 -7.92
CA ILE A 104 -10.90 -2.05 -6.84
C ILE A 104 -9.87 -1.37 -5.95
N GLY A 105 -8.86 -0.70 -6.51
CA GLY A 105 -7.81 -0.06 -5.71
C GLY A 105 -8.36 0.97 -4.72
N LYS A 106 -9.31 1.81 -5.15
CA LYS A 106 -9.94 2.82 -4.30
C LYS A 106 -10.74 2.15 -3.18
N ALA A 107 -11.58 1.18 -3.53
CA ALA A 107 -12.37 0.43 -2.55
C ALA A 107 -11.51 -0.31 -1.53
N VAL A 108 -10.39 -0.91 -1.96
CA VAL A 108 -9.42 -1.55 -1.06
C VAL A 108 -8.78 -0.54 -0.13
N SER A 109 -8.29 0.60 -0.64
CA SER A 109 -7.65 1.61 0.21
C SER A 109 -8.59 2.15 1.28
N HIS A 110 -9.87 2.35 0.96
CA HIS A 110 -10.88 2.80 1.93
C HIS A 110 -11.11 1.76 3.03
N GLN A 111 -11.25 0.48 2.67
CA GLN A 111 -11.37 -0.58 3.67
C GLN A 111 -10.12 -0.70 4.55
N ILE A 112 -8.92 -0.53 3.96
CA ILE A 112 -7.65 -0.50 4.71
C ILE A 112 -7.67 0.65 5.72
N PHE A 113 -8.03 1.86 5.31
CA PHE A 113 -8.12 3.01 6.22
C PHE A 113 -9.14 2.80 7.34
N GLN A 114 -10.27 2.15 7.06
CA GLN A 114 -11.29 1.81 8.07
C GLN A 114 -10.82 0.74 9.05
N MET A 115 -10.08 -0.27 8.58
CA MET A 115 -9.53 -1.33 9.44
C MET A 115 -8.50 -0.81 10.46
N PHE A 116 -7.85 0.31 10.17
CA PHE A 116 -6.91 0.96 11.09
C PHE A 116 -7.30 2.43 11.35
N PRO A 117 -8.23 2.68 12.29
CA PRO A 117 -8.54 4.04 12.72
C PRO A 117 -7.31 4.74 13.30
N GLY A 118 -7.26 6.07 13.17
CA GLY A 118 -6.16 6.90 13.65
C GLY A 118 -5.50 7.74 12.55
N ALA A 119 -4.31 8.26 12.84
CA ALA A 119 -3.55 9.06 11.89
C ALA A 119 -2.95 8.19 10.80
N TRP A 120 -2.95 8.72 9.58
CA TRP A 120 -2.40 8.10 8.39
C TRP A 120 -1.44 9.03 7.68
N GLU A 121 -0.39 8.45 7.12
CA GLU A 121 0.50 9.04 6.13
C GLU A 121 0.66 8.10 4.93
N VAL A 122 0.34 8.60 3.74
CA VAL A 122 0.56 7.90 2.48
C VAL A 122 1.48 8.76 1.64
N PHE A 123 2.58 8.19 1.13
CA PHE A 123 3.49 8.92 0.25
C PHE A 123 3.64 8.23 -1.10
N GLN A 124 4.07 8.99 -2.10
CA GLN A 124 4.43 8.53 -3.43
C GLN A 124 5.68 9.25 -3.89
N LEU A 125 6.47 8.64 -4.77
CA LEU A 125 7.54 9.36 -5.46
C LEU A 125 6.97 10.45 -6.36
N GLU A 126 7.62 11.62 -6.39
CA GLU A 126 7.16 12.78 -7.17
C GLU A 126 7.11 12.50 -8.68
N ASN A 127 7.98 11.62 -9.18
CA ASN A 127 7.97 11.16 -10.57
C ASN A 127 6.87 10.12 -10.87
N ASN A 128 6.22 9.54 -9.87
CA ASN A 128 5.15 8.55 -10.03
C ASN A 128 3.77 9.22 -10.16
N VAL A 129 3.62 9.98 -11.26
CA VAL A 129 2.39 10.72 -11.59
C VAL A 129 1.12 9.84 -11.55
N PRO A 130 1.12 8.59 -12.05
CA PRO A 130 -0.05 7.72 -11.94
C PRO A 130 -0.47 7.41 -10.50
N ALA A 131 0.49 7.15 -9.60
CA ALA A 131 0.21 6.90 -8.19
C ALA A 131 -0.29 8.16 -7.47
N ILE A 132 0.31 9.31 -7.72
CA ILE A 132 -0.12 10.60 -7.15
C ILE A 132 -1.59 10.88 -7.50
N GLY A 133 -1.94 10.73 -8.78
CA GLY A 133 -3.33 10.92 -9.23
C GLY A 133 -4.31 9.93 -8.57
N PHE A 134 -3.89 8.68 -8.39
CA PHE A 134 -4.69 7.67 -7.70
C PHE A 134 -4.91 8.03 -6.21
N TRP A 135 -3.85 8.37 -5.48
CA TRP A 135 -3.92 8.62 -4.04
C TRP A 135 -4.65 9.91 -3.71
N ARG A 136 -4.43 11.00 -4.46
CA ARG A 136 -5.23 12.22 -4.33
C ARG A 136 -6.72 11.93 -4.48
N ALA A 137 -7.11 11.22 -5.54
CA ALA A 137 -8.51 10.89 -5.78
C ALA A 137 -9.10 9.94 -4.72
N SER A 138 -8.31 8.99 -4.22
CA SER A 138 -8.77 8.01 -3.23
C SER A 138 -8.93 8.64 -1.84
N ILE A 139 -7.91 9.37 -1.38
CA ILE A 139 -7.88 10.01 -0.06
C ILE A 139 -8.88 11.14 0.00
N GLN A 140 -8.97 12.01 -1.03
CA GLN A 140 -9.96 13.08 -1.07
C GLN A 140 -11.38 12.55 -0.92
N ASP A 141 -11.71 11.44 -1.60
CA ASP A 141 -13.03 10.82 -1.48
C ASP A 141 -13.26 10.20 -0.11
N TYR A 142 -12.24 9.55 0.46
CA TYR A 142 -12.33 8.92 1.78
C TYR A 142 -12.56 9.94 2.89
N THR A 143 -11.85 11.07 2.82
CA THR A 143 -11.82 12.09 3.89
C THR A 143 -12.78 13.23 3.66
N ALA A 144 -13.56 13.21 2.57
CA ALA A 144 -14.33 14.36 2.09
C ALA A 144 -13.47 15.63 1.98
N THR A 145 -12.26 15.51 1.43
CA THR A 145 -11.24 16.57 1.28
C THR A 145 -10.58 17.02 2.59
N ASN A 146 -10.83 16.34 3.72
CA ASN A 146 -10.16 16.64 4.99
C ASN A 146 -8.83 15.87 5.12
N TYR A 147 -7.84 16.28 4.33
CA TYR A 147 -6.46 15.79 4.38
C TYR A 147 -5.49 16.95 4.08
N GLU A 148 -4.24 16.79 4.49
CA GLU A 148 -3.16 17.70 4.14
C GLU A 148 -2.26 17.03 3.09
N GLU A 149 -1.65 17.82 2.22
CA GLU A 149 -0.65 17.34 1.25
C GLU A 149 0.59 18.23 1.33
N ARG A 150 1.77 17.60 1.33
CA ARG A 150 3.06 18.28 1.26
C ARG A 150 4.01 17.56 0.31
N ILE A 151 5.02 18.28 -0.16
CA ILE A 151 6.12 17.71 -0.95
C ILE A 151 7.40 17.84 -0.14
N GLU A 152 8.09 16.73 0.05
CA GLU A 152 9.30 16.65 0.89
C GLU A 152 10.18 15.51 0.36
N ASP A 153 11.49 15.76 0.20
CA ASP A 153 12.49 14.76 -0.22
C ASP A 153 12.09 13.93 -1.47
N GLY A 154 11.56 14.61 -2.50
CA GLY A 154 11.13 13.96 -3.75
C GLY A 154 9.88 13.09 -3.61
N LYS A 155 9.09 13.28 -2.55
CA LYS A 155 7.83 12.57 -2.30
C LYS A 155 6.67 13.54 -2.21
N VAL A 156 5.51 13.11 -2.72
CA VAL A 156 4.21 13.70 -2.40
C VAL A 156 3.63 12.91 -1.24
N ILE A 157 3.31 13.60 -0.15
CA ILE A 157 2.87 12.99 1.11
C ILE A 157 1.50 13.54 1.47
N GLN A 158 0.54 12.66 1.72
CA GLN A 158 -0.77 13.02 2.25
C GLN A 158 -0.96 12.50 3.68
N THR A 159 -1.43 13.36 4.58
CA THR A 159 -1.76 13.03 5.97
C THR A 159 -3.23 13.28 6.27
N PHE A 160 -3.84 12.39 7.04
CA PHE A 160 -5.25 12.51 7.44
C PHE A 160 -5.57 11.66 8.67
N ILE A 161 -6.75 11.88 9.25
CA ILE A 161 -7.28 11.05 10.34
C ILE A 161 -8.40 10.16 9.79
N SER A 162 -8.20 8.84 9.89
CA SER A 162 -9.26 7.86 9.65
C SER A 162 -10.09 7.69 10.90
N ARG A 163 -11.41 7.87 10.79
CA ARG A 163 -12.37 7.73 11.89
C ARG A 163 -13.13 6.40 11.77
N PRO A 164 -13.51 5.76 12.89
CA PRO A 164 -14.33 4.55 12.88
C PRO A 164 -15.69 4.73 12.19
#